data_AF-A0A0A1MNF6-F1
#
_entry.id   AF-A0A0A1MNF6-F1
#
_cell.length_a   1.000
_cell.length_b   1.000
_cell.length_c   1.000
_cell.angle_alpha   90.00
_cell.angle_beta   90.00
_cell.angle_gamma   90.00
#
_symmetry.space_group_name_H-M   'P 1'
#
loop_
_entity.id
_entity.type
_entity.pdbx_description
1 polymer ?
#
loop_
_entity_poly.entity_id
_entity_poly.type
_entity_poly.pdbx_seq_one_letter_code
_entity_poly.pdbx_strand_id
1 'polypeptide(L)'
;MNRIIPIYQLTESMQQLLSQDIDSHNREEVINTFQKMMEERGELLDAIAPPYTKDEDKLGKAIVHMNQDIEQKIKFIFFALKNEMKQVQQQKKSTSSYSNPYKNMQSMDGMFLDQKK
;
A
#
# COMPACT_ATOMS: atom_id res chain seq x y z
N MET A 1 14.49 22.50 25.81
CA MET A 1 14.45 21.17 25.16
C MET A 1 13.96 21.40 23.72
N ASN A 2 14.64 20.86 22.71
CA ASN A 2 14.31 21.15 21.31
C ASN A 2 13.03 20.37 20.92
N ARG A 3 11.99 21.11 20.52
CA ARG A 3 10.63 20.58 20.26
C ARG A 3 10.55 19.73 18.99
N ILE A 4 11.52 19.88 18.09
CA ILE A 4 11.59 19.17 16.81
C ILE A 4 12.25 17.80 16.96
N ILE A 5 13.05 17.57 18.02
CA ILE A 5 13.74 16.29 18.23
C ILE A 5 12.77 15.10 18.28
N PRO A 6 11.66 15.13 19.06
CA PRO A 6 10.72 14.01 19.09
C PRO A 6 10.13 13.70 17.70
N ILE A 7 9.84 14.73 16.92
CA ILE A 7 9.28 14.61 15.55
C ILE A 7 10.31 13.99 14.61
N TYR A 8 11.58 14.41 14.74
CA TYR A 8 12.69 13.83 13.99
C TYR A 8 12.85 12.34 14.31
N GLN A 9 12.89 11.98 15.60
CA GLN A 9 13.05 10.59 16.04
C GLN A 9 11.88 9.70 15.59
N LEU A 10 10.66 10.22 15.65
CA LEU A 10 9.49 9.50 15.18
C LEU A 10 9.51 9.33 13.67
N THR A 11 9.93 10.35 12.92
CA THR A 11 10.09 10.28 11.45
C THR A 11 11.19 9.29 11.05
N GLU A 12 12.30 9.24 11.79
CA GLU A 12 13.37 8.25 11.59
C GLU A 12 12.85 6.82 11.85
N SER A 13 12.10 6.64 12.93
CA SER A 13 11.49 5.34 13.27
C SER A 13 10.49 4.89 12.19
N MET A 14 9.70 5.82 11.63
CA MET A 14 8.82 5.55 10.49
C MET A 14 9.61 5.14 9.25
N GLN A 15 10.72 5.81 8.95
CA GLN A 15 11.59 5.46 7.83
C GLN A 15 12.21 4.06 8.01
N GLN A 16 12.64 3.72 9.23
CA GLN A 16 13.17 2.39 9.57
C GLN A 16 12.10 1.30 9.41
N LEU A 17 10.89 1.54 9.92
CA LEU A 17 9.76 0.63 9.76
C LEU A 17 9.44 0.35 8.29
N LEU A 18 9.54 1.35 7.42
CA LEU A 18 9.33 1.18 5.97
C LEU A 18 10.56 0.64 5.22
N SER A 19 11.69 0.45 5.89
CA SER A 19 12.93 -0.08 5.29
C SER A 19 13.07 -1.59 5.42
N GLN A 20 12.25 -2.22 6.26
CA GLN A 20 12.20 -3.68 6.35
C GLN A 20 11.56 -4.29 5.09
N ASP A 21 11.79 -5.59 4.89
CA ASP A 21 11.10 -6.35 3.85
C ASP A 21 9.61 -6.47 4.20
N ILE A 22 8.76 -5.94 3.33
CA ILE A 22 7.30 -5.91 3.52
C ILE A 22 6.67 -6.84 2.48
N ASP A 23 5.98 -7.86 2.97
CA ASP A 23 5.32 -8.88 2.16
C ASP A 23 3.83 -9.01 2.53
N SER A 24 3.14 -9.98 1.95
CA SER A 24 1.71 -10.20 2.22
C SER A 24 1.38 -10.57 3.67
N HIS A 25 2.34 -11.09 4.45
CA HIS A 25 2.12 -11.58 5.81
C HIS A 25 2.25 -10.46 6.84
N ASN A 26 3.23 -9.57 6.67
CA ASN A 26 3.51 -8.50 7.65
C ASN A 26 2.94 -7.13 7.24
N ARG A 27 2.56 -6.91 5.98
CA ARG A 27 2.13 -5.60 5.47
C ARG A 27 1.02 -4.95 6.28
N GLU A 28 0.03 -5.71 6.74
CA GLU A 28 -1.07 -5.15 7.53
C GLU A 28 -0.57 -4.58 8.87
N GLU A 29 0.26 -5.34 9.59
CA GLU A 29 0.88 -4.91 10.84
C GLU A 29 1.77 -3.67 10.64
N VAL A 30 2.56 -3.66 9.58
CA VAL A 30 3.43 -2.53 9.24
C VAL A 30 2.63 -1.27 8.95
N ILE A 31 1.55 -1.37 8.15
CA ILE A 31 0.68 -0.22 7.85
C ILE A 31 0.01 0.29 9.12
N ASN A 32 -0.53 -0.60 9.97
CA ASN A 32 -1.18 -0.21 11.22
C ASN A 32 -0.20 0.49 12.17
N THR A 33 1.03 -0.01 12.27
CA THR A 33 2.08 0.61 13.10
C THR A 33 2.47 1.97 12.55
N PHE A 34 2.66 2.08 11.23
CA PHE A 34 2.96 3.34 10.56
C PHE A 34 1.85 4.39 10.76
N GLN A 35 0.58 3.98 10.71
CA GLN A 35 -0.56 4.87 10.97
C GLN A 35 -0.55 5.43 12.39
N LYS A 36 -0.29 4.60 13.40
CA LYS A 36 -0.15 5.07 14.79
C LYS A 36 0.96 6.10 14.94
N MET A 37 2.11 5.86 14.31
CA MET A 37 3.24 6.80 14.31
C MET A 37 2.89 8.10 13.58
N MET A 38 2.11 8.04 12.51
CA MET A 38 1.61 9.24 11.81
C MET A 38 0.68 10.08 12.69
N GLU A 39 -0.22 9.44 13.45
CA GLU A 39 -1.12 10.12 14.40
C GLU A 39 -0.32 10.80 15.52
N GLU A 40 0.58 10.08 16.19
CA GLU A 40 1.46 10.62 17.23
C GLU A 40 2.30 11.80 16.69
N ARG A 41 2.83 11.68 15.46
CA ARG A 41 3.58 12.76 14.82
C ARG A 41 2.72 13.98 14.54
N GLY A 42 1.46 13.76 14.15
CA GLY A 42 0.48 14.81 13.92
C GLY A 42 0.25 15.66 15.17
N GLU A 43 0.02 15.00 16.31
CA GLU A 43 -0.17 15.69 17.60
C GLU A 43 1.06 16.53 17.99
N LEU A 44 2.27 16.01 17.77
CA LEU A 44 3.51 16.75 18.01
C LEU A 44 3.68 17.95 17.07
N LEU A 45 3.27 17.82 15.81
CA LEU A 45 3.31 18.89 14.80
C LEU A 45 2.33 20.03 15.11
N ASP A 46 1.15 19.71 15.63
CA ASP A 46 0.14 20.70 16.02
C ASP A 46 0.57 21.53 17.24
N ALA A 47 1.41 20.95 18.11
CA ALA A 47 1.92 21.61 19.31
C ALA A 47 3.07 22.60 19.05
N ILE A 48 3.64 22.64 17.84
CA ILE A 48 4.80 23.50 17.53
C ILE A 48 4.36 24.86 17.02
N ALA A 49 4.90 25.92 17.62
CA ALA A 49 4.67 27.29 17.19
C ALA A 49 5.98 28.09 17.11
N PRO A 50 6.05 29.11 16.22
CA PRO A 50 7.19 30.02 16.15
C PRO A 50 7.33 30.85 17.44
N PRO A 51 8.52 31.41 17.74
CA PRO A 51 9.72 31.42 16.90
C PRO A 51 10.52 30.10 16.95
N TYR A 52 11.26 29.82 15.87
CA TYR A 52 12.14 28.66 15.75
C TYR A 52 13.61 29.06 15.88
N THR A 53 14.38 28.21 16.54
CA THR A 53 15.84 28.32 16.60
C THR A 53 16.51 27.80 15.33
N LYS A 54 17.79 28.14 15.10
CA LYS A 54 18.56 27.64 13.95
C LYS A 54 18.66 26.10 13.93
N ASP A 55 18.76 25.48 15.10
CA ASP A 55 18.84 24.02 15.23
C ASP A 55 17.49 23.36 14.92
N GLU A 56 16.38 23.97 15.35
CA GLU A 56 15.02 23.55 14.99
C GLU A 56 14.78 23.64 13.47
N ASP A 57 15.21 24.73 12.83
CA ASP A 57 15.11 24.89 11.37
C ASP A 57 15.94 23.83 10.60
N LYS A 58 17.15 23.53 11.08
CA LYS A 58 18.00 22.49 10.49
C LYS A 58 17.35 21.11 10.59
N LEU A 59 16.81 20.74 11.76
CA LEU A 59 16.10 19.48 11.93
C LEU A 59 14.81 19.42 11.11
N GLY A 60 14.06 20.51 11.02
CA GLY A 60 12.86 20.61 10.19
C GLY A 60 13.16 20.30 8.73
N LYS A 61 14.26 20.83 8.18
CA LYS A 61 14.71 20.52 6.82
C LYS A 61 15.07 19.03 6.63
N ALA A 62 15.70 18.42 7.62
CA ALA A 62 16.00 16.99 7.58
C ALA A 62 14.72 16.14 7.58
N ILE A 63 13.72 16.51 8.40
CA ILE A 63 12.41 15.85 8.43
C ILE A 63 11.72 15.94 7.07
N VAL A 64 11.76 17.10 6.40
CA VAL A 64 11.18 17.27 5.06
C VAL A 64 11.82 16.32 4.05
N HIS A 65 13.14 16.14 4.10
CA HIS A 65 13.82 15.17 3.24
C HIS A 65 13.39 13.72 3.54
N MET A 66 13.35 13.33 4.82
CA MET A 66 12.89 12.00 5.22
C MET A 66 11.45 11.72 4.77
N ASN A 67 10.58 12.73 4.81
CA ASN A 67 9.20 12.60 4.34
C ASN A 67 9.13 12.26 2.84
N GLN A 68 10.03 12.81 2.02
CA GLN A 68 10.09 12.46 0.59
C GLN A 68 10.41 10.97 0.41
N ASP A 69 11.39 10.45 1.15
CA ASP A 69 11.76 9.03 1.10
C ASP A 69 10.60 8.12 1.57
N ILE A 70 9.94 8.50 2.67
CA ILE A 70 8.78 7.80 3.22
C ILE A 70 7.64 7.76 2.19
N GLU A 71 7.33 8.88 1.53
CA GLU A 71 6.30 8.94 0.50
C GLU A 71 6.59 7.98 -0.67
N GLN A 72 7.85 7.90 -1.11
CA GLN A 72 8.22 6.97 -2.19
C GLN A 72 8.03 5.52 -1.77
N LYS A 73 8.42 5.17 -0.54
CA LYS A 73 8.26 3.80 0.00
C LYS A 73 6.78 3.41 0.13
N ILE A 74 5.95 4.31 0.65
CA ILE A 74 4.49 4.09 0.73
C ILE A 74 3.89 3.87 -0.66
N LYS A 75 4.28 4.69 -1.66
CA LYS A 75 3.82 4.51 -3.04
C LYS A 75 4.24 3.15 -3.59
N PHE A 76 5.47 2.70 -3.34
CA PHE A 76 5.94 1.39 -3.76
C PHE A 76 5.09 0.26 -3.16
N ILE A 77 4.85 0.27 -1.85
CA ILE A 77 4.00 -0.71 -1.16
C ILE A 77 2.58 -0.72 -1.74
N PHE A 78 2.01 0.46 -1.99
CA PHE A 78 0.69 0.59 -2.61
C PHE A 78 0.64 0.00 -4.02
N PHE A 79 1.66 0.25 -4.85
CA PHE A 79 1.73 -0.32 -6.19
C PHE A 79 1.91 -1.84 -6.18
N ALA A 80 2.71 -2.38 -5.27
CA ALA A 80 2.87 -3.81 -5.08
C ALA A 80 1.52 -4.48 -4.74
N LEU A 81 0.80 -3.94 -3.75
CA LEU A 81 -0.54 -4.40 -3.38
C LEU A 81 -1.52 -4.35 -4.56
N LYS A 82 -1.54 -3.24 -5.30
CA LYS A 82 -2.42 -3.09 -6.46
C LYS A 82 -2.15 -4.14 -7.54
N ASN A 83 -0.88 -4.50 -7.75
CA ASN A 83 -0.49 -5.52 -8.71
C ASN A 83 -0.88 -6.92 -8.24
N GLU A 84 -0.68 -7.25 -6.96
CA GLU A 84 -1.17 -8.51 -6.37
C GLU A 84 -2.67 -8.68 -6.55
N MET A 85 -3.47 -7.63 -6.26
CA MET A 85 -4.92 -7.67 -6.45
C MET A 85 -5.32 -7.98 -7.89
N LYS A 86 -4.62 -7.41 -8.88
CA LYS A 86 -4.86 -7.69 -10.30
C LYS A 86 -4.54 -9.15 -10.64
N GLN A 87 -3.44 -9.69 -10.12
CA GLN A 87 -3.06 -11.09 -10.36
C GLN A 87 -4.09 -12.05 -9.79
N VAL A 88 -4.59 -11.81 -8.57
CA VAL A 88 -5.66 -12.61 -7.95
C VAL A 88 -6.93 -12.59 -8.80
N GLN A 89 -7.32 -11.44 -9.36
CA GLN A 89 -8.48 -11.34 -10.24
C GLN A 89 -8.29 -12.11 -11.55
N GLN A 90 -7.09 -12.05 -12.14
CA GLN A 90 -6.76 -12.77 -13.37
C GLN A 90 -6.79 -14.30 -13.15
N GLN A 91 -6.20 -14.79 -12.06
CA GLN A 91 -6.23 -16.21 -11.71
C GLN A 91 -7.67 -16.72 -11.56
N LYS A 92 -8.55 -15.97 -10.87
CA LYS A 92 -9.98 -16.33 -10.75
C LYS A 92 -10.67 -16.46 -12.11
N LYS A 93 -10.39 -15.56 -13.06
CA LYS A 93 -10.95 -15.61 -14.43
C LYS A 93 -10.44 -16.83 -15.21
N SER A 94 -9.14 -17.11 -15.12
CA SER A 94 -8.54 -18.26 -15.81
C SER A 94 -9.08 -19.59 -15.28
N THR A 95 -9.17 -19.76 -13.95
CA THR A 95 -9.71 -20.98 -13.32
C THR A 95 -11.19 -21.19 -13.68
N SER A 96 -12.00 -20.13 -13.72
CA SER A 96 -13.41 -20.23 -14.11
C SER A 96 -13.62 -20.48 -15.62
N SER A 97 -12.68 -20.11 -16.48
CA SER A 97 -12.77 -20.35 -17.92
C SER A 97 -12.38 -21.79 -18.27
N TYR A 98 -11.48 -22.39 -17.49
CA TYR A 98 -11.04 -23.78 -17.68
C TYR A 98 -12.02 -24.82 -17.12
N SER A 99 -12.84 -24.45 -16.13
CA SER A 99 -13.81 -25.37 -15.50
C SER A 99 -15.10 -25.57 -16.28
N ASN A 100 -15.36 -24.80 -17.35
CA ASN A 100 -16.58 -24.96 -18.15
C ASN A 100 -16.36 -24.81 -19.66
N PRO A 101 -15.61 -25.74 -20.29
CA PRO A 101 -15.37 -25.74 -21.74
C PRO A 101 -16.64 -25.95 -22.59
N TYR A 102 -17.78 -26.27 -21.98
CA TYR A 102 -19.06 -26.54 -22.66
C TYR A 102 -20.12 -25.45 -22.48
N LYS A 103 -19.83 -24.37 -21.72
CA LYS A 103 -20.83 -23.31 -21.48
C LYS A 103 -21.29 -22.61 -22.76
N ASN A 104 -20.46 -22.60 -23.80
CA ASN A 104 -20.76 -22.01 -25.10
C ASN A 104 -21.48 -22.98 -26.06
N MET A 105 -21.70 -24.25 -25.68
CA MET A 105 -22.40 -25.24 -26.53
C MET A 105 -23.90 -25.37 -26.26
N GLN A 106 -24.46 -24.62 -25.30
CA GLN A 106 -25.89 -24.71 -24.95
C GLN A 106 -26.84 -23.88 -25.84
N SER A 107 -26.37 -23.31 -26.96
CA SER A 107 -27.22 -22.53 -27.87
C SER A 107 -26.92 -22.79 -29.36
N MET A 108 -26.77 -24.05 -29.75
CA MET A 108 -27.00 -24.48 -31.13
C MET A 108 -28.08 -25.57 -31.11
N ASP A 109 -29.30 -25.08 -31.29
CA ASP A 109 -30.49 -25.79 -31.78
C ASP A 109 -30.24 -27.24 -32.22
N GLY A 110 -30.65 -28.18 -31.38
CA GLY A 110 -30.53 -29.62 -31.62
C GLY A 110 -31.55 -30.08 -32.67
N MET A 111 -31.34 -29.71 -33.94
CA MET A 111 -32.15 -30.23 -35.04
C MET A 111 -31.49 -31.51 -35.60
N PHE A 112 -31.92 -32.66 -35.09
CA PHE A 112 -31.59 -33.96 -35.69
C PHE A 112 -32.34 -34.09 -37.02
N LEU A 113 -31.60 -33.98 -38.13
CA LEU A 113 -32.08 -34.36 -39.46
C LEU A 113 -32.05 -35.88 -39.58
N ASP A 114 -33.19 -36.53 -39.34
CA ASP A 114 -33.45 -37.86 -39.88
C ASP A 114 -34.73 -37.82 -40.73
N GLN A 115 -34.52 -37.68 -42.03
CA GLN A 115 -35.47 -38.12 -43.03
C GLN A 115 -34.69 -38.90 -44.09
N LYS A 116 -34.58 -40.21 -43.89
CA LYS A 116 -34.31 -41.16 -44.97
C LYS A 116 -35.60 -41.91 -45.32
N LYS A 117 -35.80 -42.04 -46.63
CA LYS A 117 -36.94 -42.65 -47.34
C LYS A 117 -37.24 -44.08 -46.90
#